data_AF-A0A816QYT5-F1
#
_entry.id   AF-A0A816QYT5-F1
#
_cell.length_a   1.000
_cell.length_b   1.000
_cell.length_c   1.000
_cell.angle_alpha   90.00
_cell.angle_beta   90.00
_cell.angle_gamma   90.00
#
_symmetry.space_group_name_H-M   'P 1'
#
loop_
_entity.id
_entity.type
_entity.pdbx_description
1 polymer ?
#
loop_
_entity_poly.entity_id
_entity_poly.type
_entity_poly.pdbx_seq_one_letter_code
_entity_poly.pdbx_strand_id
1 'polypeptide(L)'
;MGVLKTLMTFLLLVILGVSLSNQIVFTSGAEIEKFSYDHCSTLCVDGKYGSHYCFEDCIEKGFNTGDCASPHREGPFRCCCSN
;
A
#
# COMPACT_ATOMS: atom_id res chain seq x y z
N MET A 1 1.93 -47.40 15.99
CA MET A 1 2.30 -46.61 14.78
C MET A 1 1.17 -45.66 14.33
N GLY A 2 0.37 -45.11 15.25
CA GLY A 2 -0.71 -44.15 14.91
C GLY A 2 -0.34 -42.70 15.27
N VAL A 3 0.24 -42.50 16.45
CA VAL A 3 0.56 -41.17 17.00
C VAL A 3 1.60 -40.41 16.17
N LEU A 4 2.66 -41.10 15.73
CA LEU A 4 3.69 -40.53 14.84
C LEU A 4 3.12 -40.09 13.49
N LYS A 5 2.13 -40.83 12.97
CA LYS A 5 1.45 -40.53 11.72
C LYS A 5 0.60 -39.27 11.87
N THR A 6 -0.15 -39.14 12.96
CA THR A 6 -0.95 -37.94 13.28
C THR A 6 -0.08 -36.69 13.45
N LEU A 7 1.07 -36.82 14.12
CA LEU A 7 2.01 -35.71 14.33
C LEU A 7 2.58 -35.19 12.99
N MET A 8 2.97 -36.10 12.10
CA MET A 8 3.49 -35.74 10.77
C MET A 8 2.43 -35.04 9.92
N THR A 9 1.18 -35.53 9.93
CA THR A 9 0.09 -34.88 9.17
C THR A 9 -0.17 -33.47 9.68
N PHE A 10 -0.12 -33.26 11.00
CA PHE A 10 -0.34 -31.94 11.60
C PHE A 10 0.78 -30.95 11.22
N LEU A 11 2.04 -31.40 11.25
CA LEU A 11 3.18 -30.61 10.80
C LEU A 11 3.06 -30.22 9.32
N LEU A 12 2.64 -31.15 8.46
CA LEU A 12 2.44 -30.88 7.03
C LEU A 12 1.33 -29.85 6.79
N LEU A 13 0.22 -29.92 7.53
CA LEU A 13 -0.87 -28.94 7.44
C LEU A 13 -0.42 -27.54 7.86
N VAL A 14 0.39 -27.42 8.91
CA VAL A 14 0.94 -26.13 9.35
C VAL A 14 1.89 -25.56 8.29
N ILE A 15 2.79 -26.37 7.73
CA ILE A 15 3.72 -25.93 6.68
C ILE A 15 2.96 -25.50 5.42
N LEU A 16 1.95 -26.26 5.00
CA LEU A 16 1.09 -25.92 3.85
C LEU A 16 0.32 -24.61 4.10
N GLY A 17 -0.22 -24.40 5.30
CA GLY A 17 -0.91 -23.16 5.68
C GLY A 17 0.01 -21.93 5.65
N VAL A 18 1.22 -22.06 6.17
CA VAL A 18 2.24 -21.00 6.10
C VAL A 18 2.71 -20.76 4.65
N SER A 19 2.84 -21.81 3.85
CA SER A 19 3.27 -21.69 2.45
C SER A 19 2.18 -21.10 1.54
N LEU A 20 0.90 -21.42 1.76
CA LEU A 20 -0.21 -20.77 1.04
C LEU A 20 -0.39 -19.31 1.47
N SER A 21 -0.17 -18.98 2.75
CA SER A 21 -0.23 -17.59 3.22
C SER A 21 0.86 -16.71 2.61
N ASN A 22 1.97 -17.32 2.19
CA ASN A 22 3.07 -16.63 1.50
C ASN A 22 2.89 -16.55 -0.03
N GLN A 23 1.76 -17.02 -0.59
CA GLN A 23 1.40 -16.80 -2.00
C GLN A 23 0.62 -15.50 -2.23
N ILE A 24 0.54 -14.61 -1.24
CA ILE A 24 0.29 -13.20 -1.49
C ILE A 24 1.61 -12.53 -1.91
N VAL A 25 2.30 -13.10 -2.90
CA VAL A 25 3.10 -12.31 -3.82
C VAL A 25 2.06 -11.66 -4.72
N PHE A 26 1.47 -10.56 -4.24
CA PHE A 26 0.81 -9.61 -5.11
C PHE A 26 1.86 -9.22 -6.14
N THR A 27 1.68 -9.80 -7.33
CA THR A 27 2.30 -9.40 -8.58
C THR A 27 2.48 -7.89 -8.56
N SER A 28 3.73 -7.44 -8.49
CA SER A 28 4.11 -6.07 -8.80
C SER A 28 3.81 -5.83 -10.28
N GLY A 29 2.55 -5.56 -10.59
CA GLY A 29 2.06 -5.61 -11.96
C GLY A 29 0.55 -5.42 -12.10
N ALA A 30 -0.14 -4.94 -11.06
CA ALA A 30 -1.29 -4.10 -11.35
C ALA A 30 -0.69 -2.83 -11.93
N GLU A 31 -0.79 -2.70 -13.25
CA GLU A 31 -0.58 -1.47 -13.99
C GLU A 31 -1.26 -0.37 -13.19
N ILE A 32 -0.46 0.39 -12.43
CA ILE A 32 -0.95 1.52 -11.66
C ILE A 32 -1.50 2.41 -12.76
N GLU A 33 -2.82 2.52 -12.87
CA GLU A 33 -3.46 3.59 -13.63
C GLU A 33 -2.65 4.82 -13.33
N LYS A 34 -1.99 5.34 -14.36
CA LYS A 34 -0.82 6.20 -14.33
C LYS A 34 -1.07 7.36 -13.37
N PHE A 35 -0.83 7.17 -12.08
CA PHE A 35 -1.09 8.19 -11.07
C PHE A 35 -0.14 9.31 -11.43
N SER A 36 -0.68 10.39 -11.98
CA SER A 36 0.16 11.47 -12.47
C SER A 36 0.77 12.14 -11.25
N TYR A 37 2.07 11.95 -11.09
CA TYR A 37 2.85 12.66 -10.07
C TYR A 37 3.15 14.11 -10.50
N ASP A 38 2.62 14.58 -11.64
CA ASP A 38 2.88 15.91 -12.18
C ASP A 38 2.37 17.03 -11.25
N HIS A 39 1.38 16.71 -10.41
CA HIS A 39 0.80 17.62 -9.42
C HIS A 39 1.20 17.26 -7.98
N CYS A 40 2.32 16.56 -7.80
CA CYS A 40 2.89 16.28 -6.49
C CYS A 40 3.91 17.34 -6.09
N SER A 41 3.74 17.96 -4.92
CA SER A 41 4.62 19.06 -4.51
C SER A 41 5.00 19.00 -3.04
N THR A 42 4.11 19.47 -2.16
CA THR A 42 4.33 19.64 -0.73
C THR A 42 4.64 18.31 -0.05
N LEU A 43 5.69 18.27 0.78
CA LEU A 43 5.97 17.10 1.60
C LEU A 43 4.86 16.91 2.64
N CYS A 44 4.33 15.70 2.71
CA CYS A 44 3.50 15.31 3.82
C CYS A 44 4.37 15.04 5.04
N VAL A 45 4.01 15.66 6.15
CA VAL A 45 4.72 15.59 7.42
C VAL A 45 3.73 15.12 8.46
N ASP A 46 3.97 13.92 9.00
CA ASP A 46 3.13 13.33 10.04
C ASP A 46 2.92 14.31 11.20
N GLY A 47 1.65 14.48 11.58
CA GLY A 47 1.23 15.40 12.64
C GLY A 47 1.27 16.89 12.29
N LYS A 48 1.66 17.27 11.06
CA LYS A 48 1.63 18.68 10.60
C LYS A 48 0.82 18.86 9.32
N TYR A 49 1.21 18.19 8.25
CA TYR A 49 0.62 18.34 6.93
C TYR A 49 0.37 16.95 6.35
N GLY A 50 -0.88 16.51 6.41
CA GLY A 50 -1.31 15.19 5.97
C GLY A 50 -2.40 15.27 4.91
N SER A 51 -3.04 14.13 4.65
CA SER A 51 -4.05 13.96 3.60
C SER A 51 -5.17 15.01 3.63
N HIS A 52 -5.66 15.38 4.81
CA HIS A 52 -6.72 16.39 4.94
C HIS A 52 -6.30 17.77 4.40
N TYR A 53 -5.13 18.27 4.84
CA TYR A 53 -4.61 19.55 4.37
C TYR A 53 -4.25 19.49 2.88
N CYS A 54 -3.73 18.36 2.42
CA CYS A 54 -3.49 18.14 1.00
C CYS A 54 -4.78 18.22 0.17
N PHE A 55 -5.85 17.56 0.64
CA PHE A 55 -7.16 17.62 -0.02
C PHE A 55 -7.66 19.06 -0.12
N GLU A 56 -7.68 19.80 0.99
CA GLU A 56 -8.13 21.20 1.01
C GLU A 56 -7.32 22.09 0.04
N ASP A 57 -5.99 21.98 0.08
CA ASP A 57 -5.10 22.72 -0.83
C ASP A 57 -5.35 22.37 -2.30
N CYS A 58 -5.65 21.11 -2.61
CA CYS A 58 -5.94 20.67 -3.97
C CYS A 58 -7.31 21.19 -4.44
N ILE A 59 -8.34 21.19 -3.58
CA ILE A 59 -9.63 21.80 -3.87
C ILE A 59 -9.48 23.32 -4.11
N GLU A 60 -8.70 24.01 -3.28
CA GLU A 60 -8.44 25.46 -3.44
C GLU A 60 -7.75 25.77 -4.78
N LYS A 61 -6.87 24.87 -5.25
CA LYS A 61 -6.21 24.96 -6.56
C LYS A 61 -7.12 24.56 -7.74
N GLY A 62 -8.34 24.10 -7.48
CA GLY A 62 -9.32 23.72 -8.51
C GLY A 62 -9.23 22.28 -8.99
N PHE A 63 -8.58 21.39 -8.23
CA PHE A 63 -8.60 19.95 -8.48
C PHE A 63 -9.81 19.30 -7.79
N ASN A 64 -10.21 18.10 -8.24
CA ASN A 64 -11.32 17.36 -7.63
C ASN A 64 -10.93 16.66 -6.32
N THR A 65 -9.65 16.31 -6.14
CA THR A 65 -9.15 15.63 -4.95
C THR A 65 -7.64 15.82 -4.76
N GLY A 66 -7.15 15.43 -3.59
CA GLY A 66 -5.72 15.39 -3.26
C GLY A 66 -5.43 14.44 -2.11
N ASP A 67 -4.31 13.74 -2.18
CA ASP A 67 -3.84 12.89 -1.08
C ASP A 67 -2.30 12.81 -1.04
N CYS A 68 -1.78 12.39 0.11
CA CYS A 68 -0.37 12.11 0.34
C CYS A 68 0.01 10.78 -0.32
N ALA A 69 0.74 10.85 -1.44
CA ALA A 69 1.20 9.70 -2.18
C ALA A 69 2.74 9.71 -2.36
N SER A 70 3.32 8.53 -2.53
CA SER A 70 4.74 8.37 -2.85
C SER A 70 4.88 7.31 -3.95
N PRO A 71 5.80 7.49 -4.93
CA PRO A 71 6.11 6.46 -5.92
C PRO A 71 6.87 5.26 -5.32
N HIS A 72 7.40 5.41 -4.10
CA HIS A 72 8.11 4.35 -3.37
C HIS A 72 7.38 4.03 -2.06
N ARG A 73 7.30 2.74 -1.70
CA ARG A 73 6.61 2.28 -0.47
C ARG A 73 7.13 2.93 0.82
N GLU A 74 8.41 3.32 0.85
CA GLU A 74 9.08 3.95 1.99
C GLU A 74 9.60 5.36 1.65
N GLY A 75 9.18 5.90 0.50
CA GLY A 75 9.62 7.22 0.04
C GLY A 75 8.88 8.36 0.75
N PRO A 76 9.43 9.59 0.67
CA PRO A 76 8.75 10.74 1.23
C PRO A 76 7.39 10.93 0.54
N PHE A 77 6.32 10.87 1.33
CA PHE A 77 4.98 11.16 0.86
C PHE A 77 4.89 12.64 0.48
N ARG A 78 4.31 12.90 -0.68
CA ARG A 78 4.02 14.24 -1.17
C ARG A 78 2.53 14.37 -1.43
N CYS A 79 2.00 15.56 -1.19
CA CYS A 79 0.65 15.89 -1.58
C CYS A 79 0.56 15.94 -3.10
N CYS A 80 -0.36 15.14 -3.64
CA CYS A 80 -0.60 14.96 -5.05
C CYS A 80 -2.06 15.24 -5.37
N CYS A 81 -2.32 16.22 -6.24
CA CYS A 81 -3.67 16.58 -6.66
C CYS A 81 -4.10 15.78 -7.90
N SER A 82 -5.38 15.44 -7.99
CA SER A 82 -5.99 14.81 -9.16
C SER A 82 -7.33 15.46 -9.49
N ASN A 83 -7.65 15.50 -10.78
CA ASN A 83 -9.01 15.70 -11.25
C ASN A 83 -9.75 14.36 -11.34
#